data_AF-A0A1M5V3D5-F1
#
_entry.id   AF-A0A1M5V3D5-F1
#
_cell.length_a   1.000
_cell.length_b   1.000
_cell.length_c   1.000
_cell.angle_alpha   90.00
_cell.angle_beta   90.00
_cell.angle_gamma   90.00
#
_symmetry.space_group_name_H-M   'P 1'
#
loop_
_entity.id
_entity.type
_entity.pdbx_description
1 polymer ?
#
loop_
_entity_poly.entity_id
_entity_poly.type
_entity_poly.pdbx_seq_one_letter_code
_entity_poly.pdbx_strand_id
1 'polypeptide(L)'
;MVIGNTVVGEVLKDGYVLSEDNIFRKELFSRNEIVELKNKYKIKKVIMAHLEEDWGKSYDDYLELEKQYDGISFAYDGMTFQV
;
A
#
# COMPACT_ATOMS: atom_id res chain seq x y z
N MET A 1 -4.61 9.35 -8.16
CA MET A 1 -5.35 9.10 -6.90
C MET A 1 -4.34 8.99 -5.78
N VAL A 2 -4.59 9.63 -4.64
CA VAL A 2 -3.81 9.41 -3.41
C VAL A 2 -4.70 8.66 -2.44
N ILE A 3 -4.20 7.57 -1.86
CA ILE A 3 -4.94 6.73 -0.91
C ILE A 3 -4.08 6.48 0.32
N GLY A 4 -4.63 6.71 1.51
CA GLY A 4 -4.01 6.37 2.79
C GLY A 4 -4.50 5.03 3.33
N ASN A 5 -3.97 4.60 4.47
CA ASN A 5 -4.43 3.44 5.24
C ASN A 5 -4.46 2.17 4.38
N THR A 6 -3.29 1.73 3.94
CA THR A 6 -3.17 0.58 3.03
C THR A 6 -2.38 -0.56 3.67
N VAL A 7 -2.83 -1.80 3.45
CA VAL A 7 -2.11 -2.99 3.87
C VAL A 7 -1.31 -3.57 2.70
N VAL A 8 0.01 -3.65 2.90
CA VAL A 8 0.97 -4.13 1.90
C VAL A 8 1.10 -5.65 1.86
N GLY A 9 0.60 -6.33 2.89
CA GLY A 9 0.67 -7.79 3.02
C GLY A 9 0.07 -8.30 4.32
N GLU A 10 -0.09 -9.62 4.41
CA GLU A 10 -0.77 -10.28 5.53
C GLU A 10 0.15 -10.60 6.71
N VAL A 11 1.45 -10.36 6.56
CA VAL A 11 2.48 -10.69 7.55
C VAL A 11 3.13 -9.39 8.01
N LEU A 12 3.08 -9.15 9.32
CA LEU A 12 3.75 -8.05 10.00
C LEU A 12 5.21 -8.39 10.31
N LYS A 13 5.92 -7.43 10.89
CA LYS A 13 7.24 -7.65 11.48
C LYS A 13 7.21 -8.86 12.42
N ASP A 14 8.33 -9.58 12.49
CA ASP A 14 8.51 -10.78 13.32
C ASP A 14 7.65 -12.00 12.94
N GLY A 15 7.03 -11.99 11.75
CA GLY A 15 6.31 -13.14 11.21
C GLY A 15 4.87 -13.28 11.73
N TYR A 16 4.33 -12.24 12.35
CA TYR A 16 2.95 -12.24 12.82
C TYR A 16 1.98 -12.17 11.64
N VAL A 17 1.12 -13.18 11.51
CA VAL A 17 0.11 -13.26 10.43
C VAL A 17 -1.18 -12.60 10.90
N LEU A 18 -1.68 -11.64 10.14
CA LEU A 18 -2.96 -10.98 10.37
C LEU A 18 -4.11 -11.96 10.12
N SER A 19 -4.74 -12.41 11.20
CA SER A 19 -5.97 -13.20 11.17
C SER A 19 -7.06 -12.53 10.32
N GLU A 20 -7.94 -13.32 9.71
CA GLU A 20 -9.01 -12.81 8.84
C GLU A 20 -9.96 -11.82 9.56
N ASP A 21 -10.16 -11.97 10.87
CA ASP A 21 -11.01 -11.06 11.67
C ASP A 21 -10.26 -9.86 12.25
N ASN A 22 -9.00 -9.64 11.88
CA ASN A 22 -8.21 -8.53 12.41
C ASN A 22 -8.79 -7.18 11.96
N ILE A 23 -8.87 -6.23 12.90
CA ILE A 23 -9.36 -4.86 12.69
C ILE A 23 -8.64 -4.17 11.52
N PHE A 24 -7.35 -4.45 11.30
CA PHE A 24 -6.60 -3.90 10.18
C PHE A 24 -7.16 -4.28 8.81
N ARG A 25 -7.76 -5.46 8.63
CA ARG A 25 -8.41 -5.84 7.35
C ARG A 25 -9.73 -5.10 7.11
N LYS A 26 -10.37 -4.59 8.17
CA LYS A 26 -11.63 -3.86 8.07
C LYS A 26 -11.39 -2.37 7.79
N GLU A 27 -10.26 -1.85 8.26
CA GLU A 27 -9.92 -0.42 8.21
C GLU A 27 -8.92 -0.08 7.09
N LEU A 28 -8.07 -1.02 6.66
CA LEU A 28 -7.04 -0.79 5.65
C LEU A 28 -7.43 -1.37 4.28
N PHE A 29 -7.16 -0.61 3.23
CA PHE A 29 -7.34 -1.10 1.86
C PHE A 29 -6.28 -2.13 1.52
N SER A 30 -6.72 -3.30 1.07
CA SER A 30 -5.81 -4.31 0.54
C SER A 30 -5.29 -3.92 -0.84
N ARG A 31 -4.14 -4.48 -1.18
CA ARG A 31 -3.55 -4.35 -2.51
C ARG A 31 -4.54 -4.67 -3.63
N ASN A 32 -5.30 -5.76 -3.50
CA ASN A 32 -6.19 -6.21 -4.55
C ASN A 32 -7.32 -5.20 -4.78
N GLU A 33 -7.89 -4.65 -3.70
CA GLU A 33 -8.91 -3.61 -3.78
C GLU A 33 -8.39 -2.35 -4.47
N ILE A 34 -7.15 -1.95 -4.20
CA ILE A 34 -6.55 -0.77 -4.84
C ILE A 34 -6.34 -0.99 -6.34
N VAL A 35 -5.91 -2.19 -6.74
CA VAL A 35 -5.78 -2.56 -8.17
C VAL A 35 -7.15 -2.61 -8.85
N GLU A 36 -8.16 -3.16 -8.18
CA GLU A 36 -9.54 -3.17 -8.69
C GLU A 36 -10.10 -1.76 -8.86
N LEU A 37 -9.90 -0.87 -7.87
CA LEU A 37 -10.28 0.54 -7.96
C LEU A 37 -9.54 1.25 -9.10
N LYS A 38 -8.23 1.03 -9.23
CA LYS A 38 -7.41 1.58 -10.31
C LYS A 38 -8.01 1.20 -11.67
N ASN A 39 -8.31 -0.09 -11.87
CA ASN A 39 -8.85 -0.60 -13.12
C ASN A 39 -10.28 -0.12 -13.39
N LYS A 40 -11.15 -0.16 -12.37
CA LYS A 40 -12.55 0.27 -12.45
C LYS A 40 -12.68 1.72 -12.89
N TYR A 41 -11.87 2.59 -12.31
CA TYR A 41 -11.91 4.03 -12.61
C TYR A 41 -10.87 4.48 -13.65
N LYS A 42 -10.16 3.52 -14.29
CA LYS A 42 -9.10 3.78 -15.28
C LYS A 42 -8.06 4.79 -14.78
N ILE A 43 -7.70 4.70 -13.50
CA ILE A 43 -6.74 5.57 -12.85
C ILE A 43 -5.34 5.20 -13.35
N LYS A 44 -4.61 6.17 -13.90
CA LYS A 44 -3.27 5.94 -14.43
C LYS A 44 -2.21 5.82 -13.35
N LYS A 45 -2.34 6.59 -12.27
CA LYS A 45 -1.38 6.64 -11.16
C LYS A 45 -2.08 6.64 -9.80
N VAL A 46 -1.65 5.74 -8.94
CA VAL A 46 -2.05 5.65 -7.53
C VAL A 46 -0.83 5.95 -6.67
N ILE A 47 -1.01 6.78 -5.65
CA ILE A 47 0.00 7.07 -4.64
C ILE A 47 -0.55 6.55 -3.31
N MET A 48 0.08 5.51 -2.77
CA MET A 48 -0.24 4.93 -1.46
C MET A 48 0.54 5.70 -0.38
N ALA A 49 -0.16 6.31 0.56
CA ALA A 49 0.40 7.05 1.67
C ALA A 49 0.03 6.38 3.01
N HIS A 50 0.58 6.89 4.11
CA HIS A 50 0.33 6.36 5.46
C HIS A 50 0.64 4.86 5.55
N LEU A 51 1.91 4.54 5.35
CA LEU A 51 2.44 3.20 5.49
C LEU A 51 2.66 2.91 6.96
N GLU A 52 1.97 1.89 7.48
CA GLU A 52 2.07 1.49 8.88
C GLU A 52 3.46 0.88 9.18
N GLU A 53 4.12 1.37 10.22
CA GLU A 53 5.45 0.88 10.64
C GLU A 53 5.42 -0.58 11.14
N ASP A 54 4.25 -1.09 11.54
CA ASP A 54 4.04 -2.47 12.01
C ASP A 54 4.44 -3.55 10.98
N TRP A 55 4.50 -3.19 9.69
CA TRP A 55 4.97 -4.12 8.65
C TRP A 55 6.48 -4.34 8.69
N GLY A 56 7.22 -3.52 9.45
CA GLY A 56 8.67 -3.64 9.61
C GLY A 56 9.46 -3.49 8.32
N LYS A 57 8.86 -2.86 7.30
CA LYS A 57 9.46 -2.67 5.98
C LYS A 57 10.23 -1.36 5.93
N SER A 58 11.45 -1.44 5.41
CA SER A 58 12.27 -0.28 5.12
C SER A 58 11.82 0.40 3.83
N TYR A 59 12.35 1.60 3.58
CA TYR A 59 12.14 2.31 2.31
C TYR A 59 12.55 1.45 1.10
N ASP A 60 13.66 0.71 1.19
CA ASP A 60 14.13 -0.16 0.11
C ASP A 60 13.13 -1.29 -0.18
N ASP A 61 12.51 -1.87 0.85
CA ASP A 61 11.48 -2.89 0.68
C ASP A 61 10.27 -2.34 -0.08
N TYR A 62 9.87 -1.09 0.20
CA TYR A 62 8.79 -0.42 -0.53
C TYR A 62 9.18 -0.12 -1.97
N LEU A 63 10.41 0.31 -2.25
CA LEU A 63 10.89 0.50 -3.61
C LEU A 63 10.90 -0.81 -4.42
N GLU A 64 11.29 -1.93 -3.79
CA GLU A 64 11.21 -3.24 -4.46
C GLU A 64 9.77 -3.69 -4.70
N LEU A 65 8.86 -3.35 -3.79
CA LEU A 65 7.44 -3.59 -3.97
C LEU A 65 6.86 -2.75 -5.12
N GLU A 66 7.22 -1.47 -5.24
CA GLU A 66 6.75 -0.62 -6.35
C GLU A 66 7.04 -1.24 -7.72
N LYS A 67 8.20 -1.90 -7.88
CA LYS A 67 8.58 -2.55 -9.14
C LYS A 67 7.60 -3.66 -9.55
N GLN A 68 6.88 -4.24 -8.60
CA GLN A 68 5.87 -5.26 -8.85
C GLN A 68 4.54 -4.65 -9.30
N TYR A 69 4.39 -3.33 -9.22
CA TYR A 69 3.13 -2.63 -9.43
C TYR A 69 3.25 -1.54 -10.48
N ASP A 70 2.64 -1.79 -11.65
CA ASP A 70 2.50 -0.76 -12.65
C ASP A 70 1.59 0.38 -12.15
N GLY A 71 2.05 1.63 -12.24
CA GLY A 71 1.26 2.82 -11.93
C GLY A 71 0.86 2.98 -10.45
N ILE A 72 1.55 2.30 -9.54
CA ILE A 72 1.42 2.49 -8.09
C ILE A 72 2.76 2.99 -7.54
N SER A 73 2.71 4.02 -6.70
CA SER A 73 3.88 4.52 -5.97
C SER A 73 3.57 4.66 -4.49
N PHE A 74 4.56 4.47 -3.63
CA PHE A 74 4.50 4.72 -2.20
C PHE A 74 4.96 6.15 -1.91
N ALA A 75 4.16 6.88 -1.13
CA ALA A 75 4.49 8.22 -0.70
C ALA A 75 5.58 8.16 0.38
N TYR A 76 6.45 9.16 0.35
CA TYR A 76 7.48 9.41 1.35
C TYR A 76 7.56 10.91 1.65
N ASP A 77 8.15 11.25 2.79
CA ASP A 77 8.26 12.64 3.21
C ASP A 77 9.08 13.47 2.21
N GLY A 78 8.50 14.56 1.73
CA GLY A 78 9.10 15.42 0.70
C GLY A 78 8.86 14.95 -0.74
N MET A 79 8.09 13.89 -0.96
CA MET A 79 7.72 13.46 -2.32
C MET A 79 6.92 14.55 -3.05
N THR A 80 7.36 14.89 -4.25
CA THR A 80 6.61 15.75 -5.18
C THR A 80 6.12 14.94 -6.37
N PHE A 81 4.88 15.17 -6.79
CA PHE A 81 4.32 14.56 -8.00
C PHE A 81 3.46 15.56 -8.76
N GLN A 82 3.34 15.33 -10.07
CA GLN A 82 2.46 16.09 -10.94
C GLN A 82 1.12 15.36 -11.08
N VAL A 83 0.05 16.14 -11.16
CA VAL A 83 -1.35 15.67 -11.23
C VAL A 83 -1.91 15.90 -12.62
#